data_AF-A0A379CFE4-F1
#
_entry.id   AF-A0A379CFE4-F1
#
_cell.length_a   1.000
_cell.length_b   1.000
_cell.length_c   1.000
_cell.angle_alpha   90.00
_cell.angle_beta   90.00
_cell.angle_gamma   90.00
#
_symmetry.space_group_name_H-M   'P 1'
#
loop_
_entity.id
_entity.type
_entity.pdbx_description
1 polymer ?
#
loop_
_entity_poly.entity_id
_entity_poly.type
_entity_poly.pdbx_seq_one_letter_code
_entity_poly.pdbx_strand_id
1 'polypeptide(L)'
;MARKAIVSIICLAIILTFGLGAFTGYRLAENDIKNYIGKVVSKEHQPREVRFEKQKEWIDGELKEVENPVMLDETFTLKVKDVFGSVSSVNVTKEVYKQFKVGDKYRR
;
A
#
# COMPACT_ATOMS: atom_id res chain seq x y z
N MET A 1 13.05 24.91 53.33
CA MET A 1 13.18 23.63 52.60
C MET A 1 12.01 23.33 51.66
N ALA A 2 10.75 23.50 52.08
CA ALA A 2 9.57 23.16 51.26
C ALA A 2 9.51 23.80 49.85
N ARG A 3 9.88 25.08 49.69
CA ARG A 3 9.90 25.76 48.37
C ARG A 3 10.82 25.09 47.33
N LYS A 4 12.00 24.59 47.75
CA LYS A 4 12.95 23.93 46.85
C LYS A 4 12.44 22.55 46.42
N ALA A 5 11.75 21.83 47.32
CA ALA A 5 11.12 20.56 47.01
C ALA A 5 9.97 20.71 46.00
N ILE A 6 9.13 21.73 46.16
CA ILE A 6 8.02 22.01 45.22
C ILE A 6 8.56 22.32 43.81
N VAL A 7 9.59 23.16 43.70
CA VAL A 7 10.21 23.48 42.41
C VAL A 7 10.81 22.23 41.75
N SER A 8 11.45 21.36 42.53
CA SER A 8 11.99 20.09 42.02
C SER A 8 10.90 19.16 41.46
N ILE A 9 9.77 19.04 42.16
CA ILE A 9 8.63 18.23 41.72
C ILE A 9 8.03 18.77 40.42
N ILE A 10 7.89 20.09 40.30
CA ILE A 10 7.37 20.73 39.08
C ILE A 10 8.33 20.47 37.90
N CYS A 11 9.64 20.61 38.10
CA CYS A 11 10.62 20.30 37.06
C CYS A 11 10.55 18.83 36.62
N LEU A 12 10.40 17.89 37.57
CA LEU A 12 10.21 16.47 37.27
C LEU A 12 8.95 16.21 36.45
N ALA A 13 7.83 16.86 36.80
CA ALA A 13 6.58 16.74 36.06
C ALA A 13 6.70 17.26 34.62
N ILE A 14 7.43 18.37 34.40
CA ILE A 14 7.69 18.91 33.07
C ILE A 14 8.55 17.95 32.25
N ILE A 15 9.59 17.37 32.84
CA ILE A 15 10.46 16.42 32.14
C ILE A 15 9.68 15.16 31.75
N LEU A 16 8.82 14.65 32.64
CA LEU A 16 8.00 13.48 32.37
C LEU A 16 6.98 13.74 31.25
N THR A 17 6.28 14.88 31.28
CA THR A 17 5.32 15.25 30.24
C THR A 17 5.99 15.49 28.89
N PHE A 18 7.17 16.11 28.88
CA PHE A 18 7.97 16.27 27.66
C PHE A 18 8.45 14.92 27.11
N GLY A 19 8.93 14.03 27.97
CA GLY A 19 9.38 12.69 27.57
C GLY A 19 8.24 11.85 26.96
N LEU A 20 7.06 11.89 27.56
CA LEU A 20 5.86 11.24 27.02
C LEU A 20 5.44 11.83 25.66
N GLY A 21 5.50 13.15 25.52
CA GLY A 21 5.24 13.84 24.25
C GLY A 21 6.22 13.45 23.15
N ALA A 22 7.52 13.41 23.45
CA ALA A 22 8.55 12.99 22.52
C ALA A 22 8.39 11.52 22.09
N PHE A 23 8.10 10.63 23.05
CA PHE A 23 7.89 9.21 22.78
C PHE A 23 6.67 8.96 21.89
N THR A 24 5.54 9.60 22.19
CA THR A 24 4.32 9.48 21.39
C THR A 24 4.51 10.04 19.99
N GLY A 25 5.17 11.20 19.85
CA GLY A 25 5.52 11.78 18.54
C GLY A 25 6.42 10.88 17.71
N TYR A 26 7.45 10.29 18.32
CA TYR A 26 8.34 9.34 17.66
C TYR A 26 7.58 8.11 17.15
N ARG A 27 6.73 7.52 18.00
CA ARG A 27 5.91 6.35 17.63
C ARG A 27 4.94 6.65 16.49
N LEU A 28 4.36 7.85 16.48
CA LEU A 28 3.46 8.29 15.41
C LEU A 28 4.20 8.45 14.09
N ALA A 29 5.36 9.11 14.11
CA ALA A 29 6.21 9.27 12.93
C ALA A 29 6.70 7.91 12.39
N GLU A 30 7.12 7.02 13.28
CA GLU A 30 7.54 5.66 12.92
C GLU A 30 6.40 4.87 12.27
N ASN A 31 5.19 4.96 12.82
CA ASN A 31 4.00 4.32 12.25
C ASN A 31 3.63 4.92 10.89
N ASP A 32 3.69 6.24 10.73
CA ASP A 32 3.42 6.90 9.45
C ASP A 32 4.44 6.47 8.39
N ILE A 33 5.73 6.33 8.74
CA ILE A 33 6.76 5.84 7.82
C ILE A 33 6.52 4.38 7.45
N LYS A 34 6.20 3.51 8.43
CA LYS A 34 5.96 2.08 8.18
C LYS A 34 4.72 1.81 7.34
N ASN A 35 3.68 2.63 7.49
CA ASN A 35 2.42 2.46 6.78
C ASN A 35 2.36 3.25 5.47
N TYR A 36 3.31 4.14 5.21
CA TYR A 36 3.38 4.90 3.96
C TYR A 36 4.03 4.07 2.86
N ILE A 37 3.24 3.68 1.85
CA ILE A 37 3.72 2.93 0.69
C ILE A 37 4.21 3.90 -0.40
N GLY A 38 3.58 5.08 -0.51
CA GLY A 38 4.00 6.12 -1.44
C GLY A 38 2.86 7.02 -1.93
N LYS A 39 3.15 7.83 -2.93
CA LYS A 39 2.19 8.69 -3.65
C LYS A 39 1.74 8.01 -4.94
N VAL A 40 0.45 7.96 -5.21
CA VAL A 40 -0.07 7.40 -6.48
C VAL A 40 0.37 8.29 -7.63
N VAL A 41 1.16 7.75 -8.57
CA VAL A 41 1.68 8.50 -9.73
C VAL A 41 0.92 8.14 -10.99
N SER A 42 0.49 6.89 -11.13
CA SER A 42 -0.27 6.45 -12.30
C SER A 42 -1.26 5.36 -11.92
N LYS A 43 -2.28 5.22 -12.77
CA LYS A 43 -3.30 4.20 -12.66
C LYS A 43 -3.36 3.43 -13.97
N GLU A 44 -3.39 2.12 -13.87
CA GLU A 44 -3.45 1.22 -15.01
C GLU A 44 -4.66 0.30 -14.82
N HIS A 45 -5.50 0.21 -15.84
CA HIS A 45 -6.67 -0.67 -15.86
C HIS A 45 -6.52 -1.59 -17.07
N GLN A 46 -6.50 -2.89 -16.81
CA GLN A 46 -6.50 -3.90 -17.86
C GLN A 46 -7.89 -4.55 -17.88
N PRO A 47 -8.67 -4.33 -18.96
CA PRO A 47 -9.99 -4.93 -19.09
C PRO A 47 -9.88 -6.45 -19.27
N ARG A 48 -10.97 -7.17 -19.00
CA ARG A 48 -11.02 -8.61 -19.30
C ARG A 48 -10.86 -8.84 -20.79
N GLU A 49 -9.89 -9.66 -21.15
CA GLU A 49 -9.66 -10.11 -22.52
C GLU A 49 -9.83 -11.64 -22.59
N VAL A 50 -10.45 -12.09 -23.67
CA VAL A 50 -10.53 -13.52 -24.00
C VAL A 50 -9.40 -13.82 -24.97
N ARG A 51 -8.39 -14.58 -24.53
CA ARG A 51 -7.33 -15.07 -25.42
C ARG A 51 -7.61 -16.51 -25.79
N PHE A 52 -7.57 -16.81 -27.08
CA PHE A 52 -7.67 -18.19 -27.56
C PHE A 52 -6.26 -18.78 -27.57
N GLU A 53 -5.99 -19.72 -26.66
CA GLU A 53 -4.73 -20.47 -26.68
C GLU A 53 -4.93 -21.76 -27.45
N LYS A 54 -4.00 -22.04 -28.37
CA LYS A 54 -3.94 -23.31 -29.10
C LYS A 54 -3.37 -24.36 -28.17
N GLN A 55 -4.22 -25.19 -27.60
CA GLN A 55 -3.83 -26.33 -26.79
C GLN A 55 -3.94 -27.61 -27.63
N LYS A 56 -2.99 -28.52 -27.45
CA LYS A 56 -3.02 -29.83 -28.13
C LYS A 56 -3.74 -30.80 -27.20
N GLU A 57 -4.99 -31.10 -27.53
CA GLU A 57 -5.81 -32.06 -26.80
C GLU A 57 -5.94 -33.36 -27.59
N TRP A 58 -5.95 -34.48 -26.89
CA TRP A 58 -6.20 -35.80 -27.48
C TRP A 58 -7.71 -36.01 -27.56
N ILE A 59 -8.24 -36.07 -28.78
CA ILE A 59 -9.66 -36.37 -29.03
C ILE A 59 -9.71 -37.60 -29.92
N ASP A 60 -10.36 -38.66 -29.45
CA ASP A 60 -10.53 -39.94 -30.17
C ASP A 60 -9.22 -40.58 -30.66
N GLY A 61 -8.15 -40.49 -29.85
CA GLY A 61 -6.86 -41.12 -30.17
C GLY A 61 -5.98 -40.34 -31.15
N GLU A 62 -6.42 -39.17 -31.62
CA GLU A 62 -5.63 -38.26 -32.45
C GLU A 62 -5.34 -36.94 -31.69
N LEU A 63 -4.11 -36.42 -31.85
CA LEU A 63 -3.70 -35.15 -31.27
C LEU A 63 -4.23 -34.00 -32.17
N LYS A 64 -5.24 -33.26 -31.69
CA LYS A 64 -5.82 -32.12 -32.42
C LYS A 64 -5.49 -30.81 -31.70
N GLU A 65 -5.15 -29.78 -32.48
CA GLU A 65 -4.99 -28.42 -31.97
C GLU A 65 -6.38 -27.81 -31.78
N VAL A 66 -6.78 -27.60 -30.52
CA VAL A 66 -8.05 -26.99 -30.14
C VAL A 66 -7.78 -25.60 -29.60
N GLU A 67 -8.49 -24.60 -30.11
CA GLU A 67 -8.43 -23.22 -29.60
C GLU A 67 -9.38 -23.09 -28.41
N ASN A 68 -8.82 -23.04 -27.20
CA ASN A 68 -9.61 -22.89 -25.98
C ASN A 68 -9.60 -21.42 -25.53
N PRO A 69 -10.77 -20.82 -25.22
CA PRO A 69 -10.83 -19.46 -24.72
C PRO A 69 -10.36 -19.40 -23.26
N VAL A 70 -9.18 -18.82 -23.05
CA VAL A 70 -8.66 -18.44 -21.73
C VAL A 70 -9.20 -17.06 -21.38
N MET A 71 -9.99 -16.99 -20.31
CA MET A 71 -10.50 -15.74 -19.75
C MET A 71 -9.42 -15.11 -18.87
N LEU A 72 -8.86 -13.96 -19.28
CA LEU A 72 -7.97 -13.18 -18.43
C LEU A 72 -8.80 -12.31 -17.48
N ASP A 73 -8.48 -12.35 -16.19
CA ASP A 73 -9.18 -11.59 -15.16
C ASP A 73 -8.96 -10.09 -15.25
N GLU A 74 -9.95 -9.31 -14.78
CA GLU A 74 -9.87 -7.85 -14.75
C GLU A 74 -8.86 -7.44 -13.69
N THR A 75 -7.85 -6.64 -14.04
CA THR A 75 -6.86 -6.17 -13.08
C THR A 75 -6.83 -4.65 -12.99
N PHE A 76 -6.79 -4.15 -11.76
CA PHE A 76 -6.65 -2.73 -11.45
C PHE A 76 -5.33 -2.51 -10.72
N THR A 77 -4.41 -1.78 -11.34
CA THR A 77 -3.06 -1.58 -10.81
C THR A 77 -2.82 -0.10 -10.52
N LEU A 78 -2.34 0.20 -9.31
CA LEU A 78 -1.87 1.52 -8.91
C LEU A 78 -0.35 1.54 -8.93
N LYS A 79 0.24 2.48 -9.66
CA LYS A 79 1.68 2.76 -9.59
C LYS A 79 1.92 3.81 -8.53
N VAL A 80 2.61 3.42 -7.47
CA VAL A 80 2.87 4.23 -6.30
C VAL A 80 4.37 4.56 -6.26
N LYS A 81 4.72 5.83 -6.08
CA LYS A 81 6.09 6.29 -5.93
C LYS A 81 6.40 6.52 -4.46
N ASP A 82 7.40 5.81 -3.97
CA ASP A 82 7.91 5.96 -2.62
C ASP A 82 8.66 7.31 -2.45
N VAL A 83 8.90 7.73 -1.20
CA VAL A 83 9.69 8.91 -0.83
C VAL A 83 11.08 8.88 -1.46
N PHE A 84 11.67 7.69 -1.59
CA PHE A 84 12.99 7.46 -2.21
C PHE A 84 12.96 7.50 -3.74
N GLY A 85 11.79 7.63 -4.36
CA GLY A 85 11.63 7.77 -5.80
C GLY A 85 11.40 6.47 -6.58
N SER A 86 11.48 5.32 -5.92
CA SER A 86 11.14 4.00 -6.47
C SER A 86 9.65 3.93 -6.81
N VAL A 87 9.32 3.38 -7.99
CA VAL A 87 7.94 3.17 -8.43
C VAL A 87 7.58 1.70 -8.28
N SER A 88 6.53 1.40 -7.52
CA SER A 88 6.02 0.05 -7.31
C SER A 88 4.59 -0.06 -7.84
N SER A 89 4.27 -1.20 -8.46
CA SER A 89 2.93 -1.52 -8.94
C SER A 89 2.19 -2.34 -7.89
N VAL A 90 0.99 -1.91 -7.49
CA VAL A 90 0.13 -2.60 -6.52
C VAL A 90 -1.19 -2.93 -7.16
N ASN A 91 -1.56 -4.22 -7.17
CA ASN A 91 -2.87 -4.66 -7.61
C ASN A 91 -3.89 -4.42 -6.50
N VAL A 92 -5.01 -3.78 -6.85
CA VAL A 92 -6.07 -3.39 -5.93
C VAL A 92 -7.43 -3.81 -6.47
N THR A 93 -8.46 -3.78 -5.62
CA THR A 93 -9.83 -4.01 -6.05
C THR A 93 -10.39 -2.78 -6.79
N LYS A 94 -11.46 -2.99 -7.56
CA LYS A 94 -12.16 -1.93 -8.32
C LYS A 94 -12.62 -0.77 -7.44
N GLU A 95 -13.05 -1.06 -6.23
CA GLU A 95 -13.53 -0.07 -5.25
C GLU A 95 -12.40 0.84 -4.80
N VAL A 96 -11.28 0.24 -4.38
CA VAL A 96 -10.07 0.94 -3.96
C VAL A 96 -9.53 1.78 -5.12
N TYR A 97 -9.45 1.21 -6.33
CA TYR A 97 -8.99 1.94 -7.52
C TYR A 97 -9.79 3.22 -7.81
N LYS A 98 -11.10 3.21 -7.57
CA LYS A 98 -11.98 4.38 -7.76
C LYS A 98 -11.82 5.44 -6.67
N GLN A 99 -11.49 5.03 -5.45
CA GLN A 99 -11.38 5.95 -4.30
C GLN A 99 -10.14 6.84 -4.37
N PHE A 100 -9.01 6.31 -4.85
CA PHE A 100 -7.76 7.07 -4.93
C PHE A 100 -7.73 7.98 -6.17
N LYS A 101 -7.05 9.11 -6.13
CA LYS A 101 -6.70 9.95 -7.30
C LYS A 101 -5.19 9.97 -7.51
N VAL A 102 -4.76 10.35 -8.72
CA VAL A 102 -3.34 10.57 -8.98
C VAL A 102 -2.88 11.73 -8.09
N GLY A 103 -1.86 11.47 -7.28
CA GLY A 103 -1.32 12.39 -6.30
C GLY A 103 -1.71 12.08 -4.85
N ASP A 104 -2.63 11.15 -4.61
CA ASP A 104 -2.99 10.77 -3.25
C ASP A 104 -1.91 9.92 -2.58
N LYS A 105 -1.83 10.02 -1.26
CA LYS A 105 -0.95 9.18 -0.44
C LYS A 105 -1.61 7.82 -0.24
N TYR A 106 -0.99 6.77 -0.74
CA TYR A 106 -1.43 5.40 -0.51
C TYR A 106 -0.76 4.87 0.77
N ARG A 107 -1.58 4.44 1.72
CA ARG A 107 -1.17 3.85 2.99
C ARG A 107 -1.64 2.39 3.03
N ARG A 108 -0.87 1.54 3.72
CA ARG A 108 -1.26 0.14 3.95
C ARG A 108 -2.47 0.04 4.87
#